data_AF-A0A8K0IR71-F1
#
_entry.id   AF-A0A8K0IR71-F1
#
_cell.length_a   1.000
_cell.length_b   1.000
_cell.length_c   1.000
_cell.angle_alpha   90.00
_cell.angle_beta   90.00
_cell.angle_gamma   90.00
#
_symmetry.space_group_name_H-M   'P 1'
#
loop_
_entity.id
_entity.type
_entity.pdbx_description
1 polymer ?
#
loop_
_entity_poly.entity_id
_entity_poly.type
_entity_poly.pdbx_seq_one_letter_code
_entity_poly.pdbx_strand_id
1 'polypeptide(L)'
;MAPMMIIGFVMQAQFLSNDPSYLTCKKHECQSYSGKECKVHTCSGSVTFHVVNFRTDVAFVFFAGGFDTPCVLRRSDPIGFSNPNSPLYGHLSSIDSTGTSMKVTWVSGDNSPQQVQYGDGKSATSQITTFTPDDMCGKMSPAKDFGWHDPGYIHSAVMTGLQPSQKYSYRYGRDHPSSGSVYETLDSGGECGVAYETYFPMPANAKDKPWYSIEQASVHFTVISTEHDWTEKSEQVDLVLFGHVHNYERTCAVYDDECKGMPTKDKDGVDTYDNNNYKAPVHAIIGMAGFTLDNFPNEVENWSLTRISEFGYARFVNASTKEIRDSFHIIKGGI
;
A
#
# COMPACT_ATOMS: atom_id res chain seq x y z
N MET A 1 17.98 -27.89 12.28
CA MET A 1 16.65 -28.46 11.92
C MET A 1 15.91 -27.34 11.21
N ALA A 2 15.34 -27.59 10.03
CA ALA A 2 14.49 -26.58 9.38
C ALA A 2 13.16 -26.48 10.15
N PRO A 3 12.64 -25.28 10.45
CA PRO A 3 11.29 -25.15 10.98
C PRO A 3 10.28 -25.70 9.97
N MET A 4 9.21 -26.30 10.47
CA MET A 4 8.15 -26.87 9.64
C MET A 4 7.27 -25.74 9.10
N MET A 5 7.75 -25.05 8.06
CA MET A 5 6.97 -24.05 7.32
C MET A 5 5.66 -24.68 6.83
N ILE A 6 4.56 -23.97 7.08
CA ILE A 6 3.24 -24.36 6.60
C ILE A 6 3.26 -24.24 5.07
N ILE A 7 3.07 -25.36 4.36
CA ILE A 7 3.13 -25.44 2.89
C ILE A 7 1.80 -24.94 2.27
N GLY A 8 1.34 -23.77 2.70
CA GLY A 8 0.09 -23.18 2.25
C GLY A 8 -0.05 -21.75 2.75
N PHE A 9 -0.57 -20.89 1.87
CA PHE A 9 -0.71 -19.46 2.12
C PHE A 9 -1.61 -19.17 3.33
N VAL A 10 -1.08 -18.50 4.34
CA VAL A 10 -1.82 -18.08 5.55
C VAL A 10 -2.11 -16.60 5.44
N MET A 11 -3.37 -16.26 5.08
CA MET A 11 -3.83 -14.87 4.94
C MET A 11 -3.63 -14.02 6.19
N GLN A 12 -4.02 -14.57 7.35
CA GLN A 12 -3.96 -13.86 8.63
C GLN A 12 -3.96 -14.88 9.77
N ALA A 13 -3.31 -14.55 10.88
CA ALA A 13 -3.37 -15.32 12.11
C ALA A 13 -3.67 -14.42 13.32
N GLN A 14 -4.36 -14.97 14.32
CA GLN A 14 -4.58 -14.34 15.62
C GLN A 14 -4.41 -15.39 16.72
N PHE A 15 -3.82 -14.99 17.85
CA PHE A 15 -3.78 -15.86 19.03
C PHE A 15 -5.16 -15.93 19.69
N LEU A 16 -5.61 -17.13 20.06
CA LEU A 16 -6.87 -17.32 20.78
C LEU A 16 -6.86 -16.72 22.20
N SER A 17 -5.67 -16.39 22.73
CA SER A 17 -5.51 -15.57 23.95
C SER A 17 -5.98 -14.12 23.80
N ASN A 18 -6.26 -13.67 22.58
CA ASN A 18 -6.91 -12.37 22.33
C ASN A 18 -8.37 -12.36 22.80
N ASP A 19 -9.00 -13.51 23.04
CA ASP A 19 -10.24 -13.61 23.84
C ASP A 19 -9.84 -13.68 25.34
N PRO A 20 -10.11 -12.64 26.16
CA PRO A 20 -9.73 -12.63 27.58
C PRO A 20 -10.43 -13.71 28.41
N SER A 21 -11.53 -14.27 27.89
CA SER A 21 -12.28 -15.35 28.54
C SER A 21 -11.69 -16.75 28.29
N TYR A 22 -10.81 -16.90 27.29
CA TYR A 22 -10.26 -18.20 26.89
C TYR A 22 -9.23 -18.73 27.90
N LEU A 23 -8.16 -17.97 28.16
CA LEU A 23 -7.10 -18.40 29.10
C LEU A 23 -7.61 -18.58 30.53
N THR A 24 -8.68 -17.87 30.91
CA THR A 24 -9.33 -17.99 32.21
C THR A 24 -10.42 -19.08 32.26
N CYS A 25 -10.68 -19.78 31.16
CA CYS A 25 -11.75 -20.78 31.01
C CYS A 25 -13.13 -20.27 31.48
N LYS A 26 -13.38 -18.96 31.35
CA LYS A 26 -14.58 -18.31 31.88
C LYS A 26 -15.84 -18.73 31.12
N LYS A 27 -15.69 -19.03 29.83
CA LYS A 27 -16.68 -19.79 29.05
C LYS A 27 -16.27 -21.27 29.11
N HIS A 28 -17.10 -22.10 29.73
CA HIS A 28 -16.88 -23.54 29.77
C HIS A 28 -18.18 -24.31 29.64
N GLU A 29 -18.10 -25.48 29.02
CA GLU A 29 -19.20 -26.43 28.88
C GLU A 29 -18.79 -27.76 29.52
N CYS A 30 -19.78 -28.57 29.92
CA CYS A 30 -19.50 -29.90 30.46
C CYS A 30 -19.58 -30.95 29.36
N GLN A 31 -18.46 -31.57 29.03
CA GLN A 31 -18.38 -32.61 28.00
C GLN A 31 -18.78 -34.00 28.52
N SER A 32 -18.61 -34.26 29.83
CA SER A 32 -18.92 -35.55 30.43
C SER A 32 -19.39 -35.41 31.88
N TYR A 33 -20.50 -36.09 32.20
CA TYR A 33 -21.11 -36.12 33.52
C TYR A 33 -20.92 -37.49 34.19
N SER A 34 -20.74 -37.47 35.51
CA SER A 34 -20.85 -38.64 36.38
C SER A 34 -21.99 -38.38 37.37
N GLY A 35 -23.19 -38.84 37.02
CA GLY A 35 -24.41 -38.46 37.75
C GLY A 35 -24.76 -36.99 37.49
N LYS A 36 -24.82 -36.17 38.56
CA LYS A 36 -25.05 -34.72 38.46
C LYS A 36 -23.75 -33.89 38.46
N GLU A 37 -22.60 -34.52 38.64
CA GLU A 37 -21.31 -33.84 38.72
C GLU A 37 -20.64 -33.81 37.34
N CYS A 38 -20.12 -32.66 36.93
CA CYS A 38 -19.29 -32.57 35.73
C CYS A 38 -17.91 -33.16 36.00
N LYS A 39 -17.37 -33.97 35.08
CA LYS A 39 -16.02 -34.56 35.18
C LYS A 39 -15.04 -34.03 34.15
N VAL A 40 -15.52 -33.51 33.01
CA VAL A 40 -14.68 -32.91 31.97
C VAL A 40 -15.29 -31.58 31.55
N HIS A 41 -14.57 -30.49 31.79
CA HIS A 41 -14.91 -29.16 31.31
C HIS A 41 -14.13 -28.86 30.02
N THR A 42 -14.81 -28.35 29.00
CA THR A 42 -14.21 -27.81 27.78
C THR A 42 -14.27 -26.29 27.84
N CYS A 43 -13.12 -25.62 27.75
CA CYS A 43 -13.05 -24.16 27.63
C CYS A 43 -13.32 -23.73 26.19
N SER A 44 -14.03 -22.62 25.98
CA SER A 44 -14.26 -22.04 24.66
C SER A 44 -13.78 -20.59 24.58
N GLY A 45 -13.40 -20.17 23.37
CA GLY A 45 -12.94 -18.83 23.04
C GLY A 45 -13.36 -18.48 21.62
N SER A 46 -13.36 -17.20 21.28
CA SER A 46 -13.76 -16.74 19.93
C SER A 46 -12.91 -15.57 19.48
N VAL A 47 -12.40 -15.64 18.26
CA VAL A 47 -11.68 -14.57 17.56
C VAL A 47 -12.44 -14.21 16.29
N THR A 48 -12.36 -12.95 15.87
CA THR A 48 -13.06 -12.42 14.70
C THR A 48 -12.03 -11.97 13.66
N PHE A 49 -12.20 -12.44 12.43
CA PHE A 49 -11.41 -12.04 11.28
C PHE A 49 -12.27 -11.19 10.35
N HIS A 50 -11.74 -10.06 9.88
CA HIS A 50 -12.36 -9.33 8.78
C HIS A 50 -11.77 -9.85 7.47
N VAL A 51 -12.52 -10.70 6.78
CA VAL A 51 -12.08 -11.35 5.55
C VAL A 51 -12.66 -10.61 4.35
N VAL A 52 -11.80 -10.21 3.42
CA VAL A 52 -12.17 -9.49 2.20
C VAL A 52 -12.09 -10.42 0.99
N ASN A 53 -12.79 -10.10 -0.10
CA ASN A 53 -12.93 -11.02 -1.23
C ASN A 53 -11.64 -11.10 -2.07
N PHE A 54 -10.79 -12.07 -1.72
CA PHE A 54 -9.59 -12.46 -2.47
C PHE A 54 -9.82 -13.67 -3.40
N ARG A 55 -11.08 -13.94 -3.78
CA ARG A 55 -11.51 -14.92 -4.80
C ARG A 55 -11.39 -16.41 -4.46
N THR A 56 -10.64 -16.78 -3.43
CA THR A 56 -10.44 -18.18 -3.03
C THR A 56 -11.16 -18.50 -1.71
N ASP A 57 -11.73 -19.70 -1.62
CA ASP A 57 -12.46 -20.15 -0.42
C ASP A 57 -11.56 -20.20 0.82
N VAL A 58 -12.07 -19.70 1.95
CA VAL A 58 -11.31 -19.53 3.18
C VAL A 58 -11.62 -20.64 4.17
N ALA A 59 -10.59 -21.31 4.71
CA ALA A 59 -10.74 -22.28 5.79
C ALA A 59 -9.94 -21.84 7.02
N PHE A 60 -10.56 -21.88 8.19
CA PHE A 60 -9.89 -21.57 9.45
C PHE A 60 -9.19 -22.82 9.99
N VAL A 61 -7.93 -22.68 10.40
CA VAL A 61 -7.13 -23.78 10.96
C VAL A 61 -6.71 -23.38 12.37
N PHE A 62 -7.03 -24.23 13.36
CA PHE A 62 -6.63 -24.04 14.74
C PHE A 62 -5.33 -24.82 15.01
N PHE A 63 -4.31 -24.10 15.46
CA PHE A 63 -2.97 -24.63 15.73
C PHE A 63 -2.65 -24.60 17.23
N ALA A 64 -1.86 -25.57 17.68
CA ALA A 64 -1.09 -25.53 18.92
C ALA A 64 0.42 -25.42 18.62
N GLY A 65 1.24 -25.20 19.63
CA GLY A 65 2.71 -25.17 19.49
C GLY A 65 3.31 -23.87 18.94
N GLY A 66 2.51 -22.80 18.84
CA GLY A 66 2.95 -21.50 18.35
C GLY A 66 3.28 -21.48 16.86
N PHE A 67 3.97 -20.43 16.40
CA PHE A 67 4.41 -20.30 15.01
C PHE A 67 5.71 -21.06 14.70
N ASP A 68 6.53 -21.34 15.71
CA ASP A 68 7.80 -22.08 15.53
C ASP A 68 7.59 -23.58 15.31
N THR A 69 6.59 -24.15 16.00
CA THR A 69 6.27 -25.59 15.95
C THR A 69 4.76 -25.83 15.78
N PRO A 70 4.14 -25.35 14.69
CA PRO A 70 2.69 -25.36 14.51
C PRO A 70 2.17 -26.80 14.33
N CYS A 71 1.22 -27.19 15.18
CA CYS A 71 0.52 -28.47 15.14
C CYS A 71 -0.97 -28.25 14.87
N VAL A 72 -1.48 -28.76 13.75
CA VAL A 72 -2.89 -28.63 13.37
C VAL A 72 -3.76 -29.46 14.32
N LEU A 73 -4.63 -28.79 15.08
CA LEU A 73 -5.64 -29.43 15.93
C LEU A 73 -6.97 -29.62 15.21
N ARG A 74 -7.39 -28.62 14.41
CA ARG A 74 -8.67 -28.65 13.69
C ARG A 74 -8.63 -27.75 12.46
N ARG A 75 -9.42 -28.10 11.45
CA ARG A 75 -9.73 -27.28 10.27
C ARG A 75 -11.25 -27.13 10.16
N SER A 76 -11.74 -25.94 9.77
CA SER A 76 -13.14 -25.72 9.39
C SER A 76 -13.41 -26.22 7.98
N ASP A 77 -14.68 -26.38 7.63
CA ASP A 77 -15.06 -26.44 6.22
C ASP A 77 -14.70 -25.11 5.53
N PRO A 78 -14.40 -25.11 4.21
CA PRO A 78 -14.14 -23.89 3.46
C PRO A 78 -15.40 -23.01 3.34
N ILE A 79 -15.20 -21.70 3.37
CA ILE A 79 -16.24 -20.68 3.24
C ILE A 79 -15.90 -19.83 2.02
N GLY A 80 -16.73 -19.95 0.98
CA GLY A 80 -16.58 -19.18 -0.25
C GLY A 80 -17.26 -17.81 -0.20
N PHE A 81 -16.85 -16.91 -1.10
CA PHE A 81 -17.50 -15.62 -1.30
C PHE A 81 -18.75 -15.76 -2.17
N SER A 82 -19.74 -14.87 -1.99
CA SER A 82 -20.98 -14.89 -2.78
C SER A 82 -20.76 -14.62 -4.28
N ASN A 83 -19.72 -13.86 -4.61
CA ASN A 83 -19.25 -13.62 -5.97
C ASN A 83 -17.72 -13.43 -5.98
N PRO A 84 -16.90 -14.51 -6.00
CA PRO A 84 -15.44 -14.39 -6.01
C PRO A 84 -14.91 -13.64 -7.24
N ASN A 85 -15.70 -13.60 -8.32
CA ASN A 85 -15.31 -12.95 -9.58
C ASN A 85 -15.62 -11.45 -9.61
N SER A 86 -16.16 -10.87 -8.53
CA SER A 86 -16.55 -9.45 -8.49
C SER A 86 -15.37 -8.52 -8.82
N PRO A 87 -15.64 -7.40 -9.53
CA PRO A 87 -14.66 -6.33 -9.75
C PRO A 87 -14.40 -5.58 -8.44
N LEU A 88 -13.14 -5.44 -8.04
CA LEU A 88 -12.73 -4.92 -6.73
C LEU A 88 -11.50 -4.03 -6.82
N TYR A 89 -11.29 -3.23 -5.78
CA TYR A 89 -10.06 -2.46 -5.50
C TYR A 89 -9.65 -1.50 -6.63
N GLY A 90 -10.63 -0.98 -7.37
CA GLY A 90 -10.36 -0.12 -8.50
C GLY A 90 -9.90 1.27 -8.07
N HIS A 91 -8.87 1.76 -8.75
CA HIS A 91 -8.19 3.01 -8.46
C HIS A 91 -7.85 3.75 -9.77
N LEU A 92 -7.43 5.01 -9.64
CA LEU A 92 -7.15 5.89 -10.78
C LEU A 92 -5.65 6.19 -10.90
N SER A 93 -5.16 6.21 -12.14
CA SER A 93 -3.82 6.70 -12.49
C SER A 93 -3.92 7.61 -13.70
N SER A 94 -3.29 8.79 -13.62
CA SER A 94 -3.10 9.66 -14.78
C SER A 94 -2.14 8.97 -15.77
N ILE A 95 -2.41 9.08 -17.09
CA ILE A 95 -1.57 8.43 -18.12
C ILE A 95 -0.71 9.41 -18.93
N ASP A 96 -0.96 10.70 -18.78
CA ASP A 96 -0.25 11.77 -19.46
C ASP A 96 -0.45 13.09 -18.69
N SER A 97 0.32 14.10 -19.09
CA SER A 97 0.30 15.46 -18.54
C SER A 97 -0.83 16.34 -19.07
N THR A 98 -1.74 15.84 -19.91
CA THR A 98 -2.77 16.67 -20.56
C THR A 98 -3.97 16.94 -19.66
N GLY A 99 -4.22 16.09 -18.67
CA GLY A 99 -5.44 16.11 -17.85
C GLY A 99 -6.73 15.81 -18.65
N THR A 100 -6.62 15.33 -19.90
CA THR A 100 -7.76 14.96 -20.76
C THR A 100 -8.05 13.45 -20.76
N SER A 101 -7.25 12.69 -20.01
CA SER A 101 -7.29 11.24 -19.93
C SER A 101 -7.07 10.78 -18.48
N MET A 102 -7.58 9.60 -18.14
CA MET A 102 -7.38 8.97 -16.84
C MET A 102 -7.58 7.47 -16.99
N LYS A 103 -6.64 6.66 -16.50
CA LYS A 103 -6.79 5.21 -16.46
C LYS A 103 -7.44 4.81 -15.16
N VAL A 104 -8.39 3.89 -15.24
CA VAL A 104 -8.90 3.14 -14.09
C VAL A 104 -8.43 1.71 -14.22
N THR A 105 -7.91 1.17 -13.12
CA THR A 105 -7.43 -0.22 -13.03
C THR A 105 -8.09 -0.89 -11.85
N TRP A 106 -8.53 -2.15 -12.02
CA TRP A 106 -9.23 -2.94 -11.00
C TRP A 106 -8.99 -4.42 -11.21
N VAL A 107 -9.31 -5.24 -10.21
CA VAL A 107 -9.10 -6.70 -10.26
C VAL A 107 -10.44 -7.44 -10.31
N SER A 108 -10.56 -8.48 -11.12
CA SER A 108 -11.72 -9.39 -11.13
C SER A 108 -11.28 -10.87 -11.25
N GLY A 109 -12.24 -11.80 -11.16
CA GLY A 109 -12.00 -13.24 -11.42
C GLY A 109 -12.39 -13.68 -12.84
N ASP A 110 -12.72 -12.74 -13.73
CA ASP A 110 -13.19 -12.98 -15.09
C ASP A 110 -12.15 -12.52 -16.13
N ASN A 111 -11.68 -13.44 -16.98
CA ASN A 111 -10.73 -13.17 -18.07
C ASN A 111 -11.40 -12.55 -19.32
N SER A 112 -12.64 -12.07 -19.21
CA SER A 112 -13.37 -11.41 -20.28
C SER A 112 -13.18 -9.89 -20.23
N PRO A 113 -13.11 -9.18 -21.37
CA PRO A 113 -13.05 -7.73 -21.38
C PRO A 113 -14.28 -7.11 -20.70
N GLN A 114 -14.03 -6.18 -19.79
CA GLN A 114 -15.05 -5.50 -19.00
C GLN A 114 -15.18 -4.04 -19.47
N GLN A 115 -16.26 -3.37 -19.07
CA GLN A 115 -16.52 -1.99 -19.47
C GLN A 115 -16.35 -1.04 -18.28
N VAL A 116 -15.88 0.16 -18.58
CA VAL A 116 -15.99 1.34 -17.74
C VAL A 116 -16.99 2.27 -18.39
N GLN A 117 -17.99 2.73 -17.65
CA GLN A 117 -18.90 3.79 -18.10
C GLN A 117 -18.55 5.06 -17.34
N TYR A 118 -18.41 6.19 -18.03
CA TYR A 118 -17.97 7.45 -17.45
C TYR A 118 -18.58 8.67 -18.14
N GLY A 119 -18.79 9.75 -17.37
CA GLY A 119 -19.45 10.96 -17.88
C GLY A 119 -20.84 10.69 -18.48
N ASP A 120 -21.22 11.49 -19.48
CA ASP A 120 -22.53 11.45 -20.14
C ASP A 120 -22.66 10.26 -21.14
N GLY A 121 -22.49 9.04 -20.63
CA GLY A 121 -22.69 7.81 -21.40
C GLY A 121 -21.49 7.35 -22.24
N LYS A 122 -20.29 7.90 -22.04
CA LYS A 122 -19.07 7.34 -22.66
C LYS A 122 -18.77 5.97 -22.04
N SER A 123 -18.13 5.11 -22.83
CA SER A 123 -17.58 3.84 -22.33
C SER A 123 -16.18 3.58 -22.86
N ALA A 124 -15.42 2.79 -22.11
CA ALA A 124 -14.09 2.29 -22.47
C ALA A 124 -13.98 0.82 -22.07
N THR A 125 -13.49 -0.02 -22.98
CA THR A 125 -13.30 -1.45 -22.76
C THR A 125 -11.94 -1.71 -22.15
N SER A 126 -11.87 -2.62 -21.18
CA SER A 126 -10.62 -2.96 -20.51
C SER A 126 -9.70 -3.83 -21.35
N GLN A 127 -8.41 -3.51 -21.27
CA GLN A 127 -7.34 -4.46 -21.49
C GLN A 127 -7.20 -5.34 -20.23
N ILE A 128 -6.74 -6.57 -20.41
CA ILE A 128 -6.62 -7.56 -19.33
C ILE A 128 -5.16 -8.00 -19.26
N THR A 129 -4.68 -8.12 -18.02
CA THR A 129 -3.34 -8.59 -17.68
C THR A 129 -3.45 -9.51 -16.47
N THR A 130 -2.50 -10.43 -16.34
CA THR A 130 -2.34 -11.32 -15.18
C THR A 130 -0.87 -11.76 -15.13
N PHE A 131 -0.46 -12.42 -14.07
CA PHE A 131 0.87 -12.98 -13.90
C PHE A 131 0.76 -14.35 -13.20
N THR A 132 1.83 -15.14 -13.31
CA THR A 132 1.92 -16.53 -12.86
C THR A 132 3.16 -16.71 -11.96
N PRO A 133 3.33 -17.87 -11.28
CA PRO A 133 4.55 -18.13 -10.51
C PRO A 133 5.82 -18.07 -11.37
N ASP A 134 5.71 -18.37 -12.67
CA ASP A 134 6.84 -18.36 -13.60
C ASP A 134 7.34 -16.93 -13.89
N ASP A 135 6.46 -15.93 -13.81
CA ASP A 135 6.78 -14.50 -14.01
C ASP A 135 7.54 -13.88 -12.83
N MET A 136 7.49 -14.49 -11.65
CA MET A 136 8.18 -13.99 -10.44
C MET A 136 9.70 -14.23 -10.52
N CYS A 137 10.44 -13.66 -9.58
CA CYS A 137 11.90 -13.82 -9.50
C CYS A 137 12.37 -14.99 -8.60
N GLY A 138 13.60 -15.46 -8.86
CA GLY A 138 14.25 -16.51 -8.07
C GLY A 138 13.88 -17.93 -8.49
N LYS A 139 14.59 -18.92 -7.90
CA LYS A 139 14.31 -20.36 -8.04
C LYS A 139 13.53 -20.96 -6.87
N MET A 140 13.69 -20.35 -5.69
CA MET A 140 12.96 -20.65 -4.46
C MET A 140 12.78 -19.30 -3.75
N SER A 141 11.55 -18.83 -3.67
CA SER A 141 11.17 -17.54 -3.08
C SER A 141 9.70 -17.63 -2.65
N PRO A 142 9.28 -16.95 -1.56
CA PRO A 142 7.90 -16.99 -1.08
C PRO A 142 6.89 -16.69 -2.20
N ALA A 143 7.15 -15.67 -3.03
CA ALA A 143 6.31 -15.33 -4.18
C ALA A 143 6.17 -16.44 -5.24
N LYS A 144 7.04 -17.47 -5.27
CA LYS A 144 6.92 -18.62 -6.18
C LYS A 144 6.35 -19.88 -5.55
N ASP A 145 6.44 -20.03 -4.23
CA ASP A 145 6.10 -21.28 -3.54
C ASP A 145 4.94 -21.13 -2.54
N PHE A 146 5.22 -21.10 -1.24
CA PHE A 146 4.20 -21.10 -0.18
C PHE A 146 3.48 -19.74 -0.04
N GLY A 147 4.09 -18.67 -0.56
CA GLY A 147 3.54 -17.32 -0.60
C GLY A 147 2.77 -16.99 -1.86
N TRP A 148 2.72 -17.88 -2.87
CA TRP A 148 1.99 -17.63 -4.11
C TRP A 148 0.48 -17.62 -3.88
N HIS A 149 -0.19 -16.59 -4.39
CA HIS A 149 -1.64 -16.53 -4.54
C HIS A 149 -1.99 -16.10 -5.96
N ASP A 150 -3.03 -16.72 -6.55
CA ASP A 150 -3.52 -16.35 -7.87
C ASP A 150 -4.04 -14.89 -7.85
N PRO A 151 -3.54 -13.98 -8.70
CA PRO A 151 -3.95 -12.57 -8.71
C PRO A 151 -5.34 -12.36 -9.35
N GLY A 152 -5.90 -13.38 -10.02
CA GLY A 152 -7.02 -13.24 -10.91
C GLY A 152 -6.64 -12.44 -12.17
N TYR A 153 -7.52 -11.54 -12.58
CA TYR A 153 -7.37 -10.75 -13.81
C TYR A 153 -7.41 -9.26 -13.47
N ILE A 154 -6.35 -8.57 -13.86
CA ILE A 154 -6.22 -7.12 -13.69
C ILE A 154 -6.68 -6.45 -14.97
N HIS A 155 -7.74 -5.67 -14.85
CA HIS A 155 -8.35 -4.92 -15.92
C HIS A 155 -7.91 -3.47 -15.85
N SER A 156 -7.48 -2.89 -16.96
CA SER A 156 -7.25 -1.45 -17.06
C SER A 156 -7.96 -0.85 -18.28
N ALA A 157 -8.56 0.32 -18.11
CA ALA A 157 -9.25 1.03 -19.19
C ALA A 157 -8.95 2.54 -19.09
N VAL A 158 -8.74 3.17 -20.25
CA VAL A 158 -8.46 4.61 -20.33
C VAL A 158 -9.75 5.37 -20.65
N MET A 159 -10.16 6.25 -19.73
CA MET A 159 -11.19 7.25 -19.94
C MET A 159 -10.56 8.43 -20.71
N THR A 160 -11.18 8.88 -21.81
CA THR A 160 -10.59 9.87 -22.73
C THR A 160 -11.55 11.01 -23.08
N GLY A 161 -10.97 12.13 -23.51
CA GLY A 161 -11.72 13.37 -23.77
C GLY A 161 -12.40 13.88 -22.50
N LEU A 162 -11.72 13.74 -21.36
CA LEU A 162 -12.03 14.44 -20.12
C LEU A 162 -11.66 15.91 -20.31
N GLN A 163 -12.27 16.79 -19.51
CA GLN A 163 -11.93 18.21 -19.47
C GLN A 163 -11.28 18.51 -18.11
N PRO A 164 -10.14 19.24 -18.08
CA PRO A 164 -9.53 19.66 -16.82
C PRO A 164 -10.52 20.40 -15.91
N SER A 165 -10.38 20.20 -14.60
CA SER A 165 -11.24 20.77 -13.55
C SER A 165 -12.73 20.39 -13.60
N GLN A 166 -13.14 19.47 -14.48
CA GLN A 166 -14.51 18.94 -14.53
C GLN A 166 -14.66 17.68 -13.65
N LYS A 167 -15.80 17.56 -12.96
CA LYS A 167 -16.16 16.35 -12.21
C LYS A 167 -16.73 15.29 -13.15
N TYR A 168 -16.27 14.06 -13.01
CA TYR A 168 -16.78 12.88 -13.71
C TYR A 168 -17.17 11.80 -12.71
N SER A 169 -18.36 11.22 -12.90
CA SER A 169 -18.71 9.92 -12.31
C SER A 169 -18.24 8.81 -13.25
N TYR A 170 -17.72 7.72 -12.68
CA TYR A 170 -17.37 6.51 -13.41
C TYR A 170 -17.81 5.27 -12.63
N ARG A 171 -18.10 4.19 -13.35
CA ARG A 171 -18.27 2.83 -12.79
C ARG A 171 -17.46 1.86 -13.63
N TYR A 172 -16.85 0.87 -12.99
CA TYR A 172 -16.02 -0.14 -13.64
C TYR A 172 -16.48 -1.55 -13.24
N GLY A 173 -16.20 -2.52 -14.12
CA GLY A 173 -16.64 -3.89 -13.98
C GLY A 173 -18.12 -4.11 -14.34
N ARG A 174 -18.64 -5.32 -14.10
CA ARG A 174 -20.10 -5.58 -14.18
C ARG A 174 -20.78 -5.09 -12.90
N ASP A 175 -21.99 -4.53 -13.04
CA ASP A 175 -22.81 -4.09 -11.91
C ASP A 175 -23.00 -5.23 -10.89
N HIS A 176 -22.39 -5.12 -9.70
CA HIS A 176 -22.70 -5.96 -8.54
C HIS A 176 -22.36 -5.25 -7.22
N PRO A 177 -23.18 -5.33 -6.15
CA PRO A 177 -22.94 -4.55 -4.92
C PRO A 177 -21.77 -5.00 -4.00
N SER A 178 -21.21 -4.01 -3.30
CA SER A 178 -20.60 -4.00 -1.94
C SER A 178 -19.33 -4.82 -1.60
N SER A 179 -18.16 -4.17 -1.49
CA SER A 179 -17.01 -4.56 -0.61
C SER A 179 -15.79 -3.58 -0.68
N GLY A 180 -14.95 -3.52 0.37
CA GLY A 180 -13.70 -2.72 0.47
C GLY A 180 -12.79 -3.15 1.64
N SER A 181 -11.48 -2.80 1.63
CA SER A 181 -10.41 -3.28 2.56
C SER A 181 -9.22 -2.30 2.71
N VAL A 182 -8.37 -2.43 3.76
CA VAL A 182 -7.09 -1.65 3.94
C VAL A 182 -5.95 -2.39 4.73
N TYR A 183 -5.13 -3.18 4.02
CA TYR A 183 -3.64 -3.41 4.03
C TYR A 183 -2.72 -3.80 5.22
N GLU A 184 -1.54 -4.34 4.84
CA GLU A 184 -0.43 -4.98 5.59
C GLU A 184 0.96 -4.47 5.14
N THR A 185 2.07 -5.06 5.63
CA THR A 185 3.48 -4.91 5.18
C THR A 185 4.23 -6.24 5.45
N LEU A 186 5.40 -6.61 4.88
CA LEU A 186 6.45 -5.95 4.08
C LEU A 186 6.94 -6.91 2.97
N ASP A 187 7.51 -6.49 1.83
CA ASP A 187 7.31 -5.22 1.11
C ASP A 187 7.27 -5.49 -0.42
N SER A 188 7.88 -6.57 -0.91
CA SER A 188 7.53 -7.16 -2.23
C SER A 188 7.70 -8.68 -2.37
N GLY A 189 8.21 -9.43 -1.37
CA GLY A 189 8.16 -10.92 -1.33
C GLY A 189 8.84 -11.74 -2.46
N GLY A 190 9.37 -11.11 -3.50
CA GLY A 190 9.82 -11.74 -4.75
C GLY A 190 9.03 -11.35 -6.02
N GLU A 191 8.08 -10.41 -5.90
CA GLU A 191 7.21 -9.89 -6.96
C GLU A 191 7.92 -9.14 -8.08
N CYS A 192 9.14 -8.63 -7.84
CA CYS A 192 9.97 -7.93 -8.85
C CYS A 192 9.22 -6.82 -9.62
N GLY A 193 8.39 -6.04 -8.91
CA GLY A 193 7.59 -4.98 -9.52
C GLY A 193 6.44 -5.47 -10.43
N VAL A 194 6.34 -6.77 -10.74
CA VAL A 194 5.30 -7.32 -11.63
C VAL A 194 3.91 -7.06 -11.06
N ALA A 195 3.69 -7.32 -9.77
CA ALA A 195 2.44 -6.99 -9.10
C ALA A 195 2.18 -5.47 -9.12
N TYR A 196 3.18 -4.65 -8.79
CA TYR A 196 3.06 -3.18 -8.81
C TYR A 196 2.71 -2.62 -10.19
N GLU A 197 3.46 -2.96 -11.25
CA GLU A 197 3.22 -2.48 -12.61
C GLU A 197 1.87 -2.97 -13.17
N THR A 198 1.48 -4.20 -12.81
CA THR A 198 0.21 -4.79 -13.27
C THR A 198 -0.97 -4.15 -12.54
N TYR A 199 -0.93 -4.05 -11.21
CA TYR A 199 -2.01 -3.44 -10.42
C TYR A 199 -2.07 -1.92 -10.59
N PHE A 200 -0.94 -1.20 -10.55
CA PHE A 200 -0.85 0.27 -10.58
C PHE A 200 -0.12 0.80 -11.84
N PRO A 201 -0.73 0.69 -13.04
CA PRO A 201 -0.09 1.07 -14.29
C PRO A 201 -0.02 2.60 -14.50
N MET A 202 1.04 3.20 -13.94
CA MET A 202 1.48 4.60 -14.10
C MET A 202 2.01 4.90 -15.52
N PRO A 203 2.31 6.17 -15.91
CA PRO A 203 2.77 6.51 -17.25
C PRO A 203 4.28 6.25 -17.45
N ALA A 204 4.72 5.05 -17.10
CA ALA A 204 6.08 4.56 -17.29
C ALA A 204 6.42 4.42 -18.78
N ASN A 205 7.68 4.68 -19.14
CA ASN A 205 8.14 4.66 -20.54
C ASN A 205 8.21 3.25 -21.15
N ALA A 206 8.35 2.21 -20.32
CA ALA A 206 8.33 0.80 -20.69
C ALA A 206 8.09 -0.08 -19.44
N LYS A 207 7.85 -1.37 -19.66
CA LYS A 207 7.96 -2.40 -18.61
C LYS A 207 9.39 -2.39 -18.02
N ASP A 208 9.52 -2.58 -16.70
CA ASP A 208 10.79 -2.54 -15.97
C ASP A 208 11.50 -1.17 -16.08
N LYS A 209 10.71 -0.10 -16.22
CA LYS A 209 11.16 1.30 -16.17
C LYS A 209 10.18 2.17 -15.39
N PRO A 210 10.00 1.93 -14.07
CA PRO A 210 8.95 2.55 -13.28
C PRO A 210 9.13 4.06 -13.03
N TRP A 211 10.20 4.68 -13.54
CA TRP A 211 10.38 6.12 -13.51
C TRP A 211 9.58 6.83 -14.61
N TYR A 212 8.94 7.92 -14.23
CA TYR A 212 8.13 8.76 -15.12
C TYR A 212 8.10 10.20 -14.63
N SER A 213 7.72 11.12 -15.52
CA SER A 213 7.40 12.50 -15.18
C SER A 213 5.93 12.79 -15.51
N ILE A 214 5.24 13.56 -14.68
CA ILE A 214 3.86 13.97 -14.95
C ILE A 214 3.55 15.39 -14.47
N GLU A 215 2.82 16.15 -15.27
CA GLU A 215 2.26 17.44 -14.84
C GLU A 215 0.93 17.21 -14.10
N GLN A 216 0.81 17.74 -12.89
CA GLN A 216 -0.49 17.94 -12.24
C GLN A 216 -0.72 19.44 -12.07
N ALA A 217 -1.44 20.03 -13.03
CA ALA A 217 -1.64 21.47 -13.18
C ALA A 217 -0.34 22.26 -13.36
N SER A 218 0.18 22.89 -12.31
CA SER A 218 1.39 23.73 -12.33
C SER A 218 2.56 23.13 -11.55
N VAL A 219 2.58 21.80 -11.41
CA VAL A 219 3.65 21.05 -10.73
C VAL A 219 4.07 19.88 -11.60
N HIS A 220 5.35 19.87 -11.96
CA HIS A 220 6.02 18.74 -12.59
C HIS A 220 6.49 17.76 -11.52
N PHE A 221 5.94 16.55 -11.53
CA PHE A 221 6.36 15.46 -10.64
C PHE A 221 7.29 14.51 -11.40
N THR A 222 8.56 14.43 -10.99
CA THR A 222 9.49 13.39 -11.44
C THR A 222 9.51 12.28 -10.39
N VAL A 223 9.12 11.07 -10.78
CA VAL A 223 9.23 9.87 -9.95
C VAL A 223 10.45 9.08 -10.43
N ILE A 224 11.43 8.93 -9.54
CA ILE A 224 12.65 8.14 -9.74
C ILE A 224 12.51 6.77 -9.08
N SER A 225 13.26 5.78 -9.56
CA SER A 225 13.32 4.45 -8.94
C SER A 225 14.63 4.31 -8.16
N THR A 226 14.54 4.09 -6.85
CA THR A 226 15.68 3.83 -5.95
C THR A 226 16.28 2.43 -6.09
N GLU A 227 15.81 1.64 -7.05
CA GLU A 227 16.29 0.28 -7.34
C GLU A 227 17.07 0.20 -8.67
N HIS A 228 17.30 1.35 -9.33
CA HIS A 228 17.94 1.48 -10.65
C HIS A 228 19.10 2.50 -10.61
N ASP A 229 19.87 2.70 -11.69
CA ASP A 229 20.95 3.72 -11.72
C ASP A 229 20.37 5.15 -11.90
N TRP A 230 20.64 6.05 -10.95
CA TRP A 230 20.23 7.47 -10.96
C TRP A 230 21.41 8.46 -10.94
N THR A 231 22.58 8.10 -11.49
CA THR A 231 23.80 8.92 -11.41
C THR A 231 23.67 10.38 -11.93
N GLU A 232 24.55 11.24 -11.39
CA GLU A 232 24.65 12.72 -11.40
C GLU A 232 24.38 13.51 -12.71
N LYS A 233 24.09 12.86 -13.84
CA LYS A 233 23.79 13.50 -15.13
C LYS A 233 22.30 13.77 -15.36
N SER A 234 21.44 13.60 -14.36
CA SER A 234 20.00 13.87 -14.44
C SER A 234 19.67 15.36 -14.29
N GLU A 235 18.77 15.87 -15.13
CA GLU A 235 18.24 17.24 -14.98
C GLU A 235 17.12 17.33 -13.92
N GLN A 236 17.01 18.51 -13.29
CA GLN A 236 15.82 19.07 -12.61
C GLN A 236 15.26 18.35 -11.35
N VAL A 237 15.35 19.00 -10.17
CA VAL A 237 14.35 18.86 -9.08
C VAL A 237 14.31 20.12 -8.20
N ASP A 238 13.13 20.70 -7.91
CA ASP A 238 13.01 21.79 -6.91
C ASP A 238 12.97 21.27 -5.45
N LEU A 239 12.26 20.16 -5.24
CA LEU A 239 12.05 19.49 -3.95
C LEU A 239 12.10 17.96 -4.17
N VAL A 240 13.03 17.27 -3.52
CA VAL A 240 13.15 15.80 -3.60
C VAL A 240 12.46 15.16 -2.39
N LEU A 241 11.58 14.19 -2.64
CA LEU A 241 10.84 13.45 -1.61
C LEU A 241 11.33 12.00 -1.54
N PHE A 242 11.65 11.53 -0.34
CA PHE A 242 12.13 10.16 -0.10
C PHE A 242 11.20 9.40 0.86
N GLY A 243 11.00 8.11 0.58
CA GLY A 243 10.44 7.16 1.55
C GLY A 243 11.55 6.44 2.32
N HIS A 244 11.40 5.13 2.49
CA HIS A 244 12.37 4.17 3.07
C HIS A 244 12.71 4.37 4.56
N VAL A 245 13.09 5.58 4.98
CA VAL A 245 13.35 5.89 6.40
C VAL A 245 12.04 6.33 7.06
N HIS A 246 11.64 5.66 8.13
CA HIS A 246 10.32 5.80 8.76
C HIS A 246 10.24 6.96 9.74
N ASN A 247 10.59 8.17 9.30
CA ASN A 247 10.46 9.41 10.05
C ASN A 247 10.21 10.61 9.11
N TYR A 248 10.12 11.82 9.68
CA TYR A 248 10.18 13.08 8.95
C TYR A 248 11.55 13.72 9.12
N GLU A 249 12.21 14.04 8.02
CA GLU A 249 13.40 14.89 8.02
C GLU A 249 13.29 15.91 6.89
N ARG A 250 13.64 17.16 7.13
CA ARG A 250 13.69 18.21 6.09
C ARG A 250 15.01 18.97 6.17
N THR A 251 15.63 19.13 5.01
CA THR A 251 16.93 19.77 4.88
C THR A 251 16.81 21.28 4.61
N CYS A 252 17.92 21.99 4.69
CA CYS A 252 18.10 23.26 3.98
C CYS A 252 18.10 23.03 2.45
N ALA A 253 18.15 24.10 1.65
CA ALA A 253 18.47 23.95 0.23
C ALA A 253 19.95 23.53 0.13
N VAL A 254 20.22 22.25 -0.15
CA VAL A 254 21.51 21.58 0.09
C VAL A 254 22.13 21.06 -1.20
N TYR A 255 23.44 21.26 -1.36
CA TYR A 255 24.22 20.70 -2.46
C TYR A 255 25.67 20.50 -2.01
N ASP A 256 26.24 19.31 -2.28
CA ASP A 256 27.60 18.94 -1.86
C ASP A 256 27.80 19.13 -0.34
N ASP A 257 26.87 18.54 0.44
CA ASP A 257 26.72 18.66 1.91
C ASP A 257 26.63 20.09 2.50
N GLU A 258 26.62 21.12 1.67
CA GLU A 258 26.54 22.52 2.09
C GLU A 258 25.16 23.14 1.85
N CYS A 259 24.64 23.86 2.86
CA CYS A 259 23.46 24.70 2.71
C CYS A 259 23.73 25.91 1.81
N LYS A 260 23.18 25.87 0.59
CA LYS A 260 23.22 27.02 -0.34
C LYS A 260 22.06 28.01 -0.08
N GLY A 261 21.02 27.58 0.63
CA GLY A 261 19.92 28.44 1.09
C GLY A 261 19.28 27.94 2.39
N MET A 262 19.07 28.86 3.34
CA MET A 262 18.34 28.61 4.59
C MET A 262 16.90 29.12 4.47
N PRO A 263 15.90 28.42 5.04
CA PRO A 263 14.55 28.94 5.11
C PRO A 263 14.45 30.15 6.05
N THR A 264 13.41 30.92 5.85
CA THR A 264 12.94 31.94 6.81
C THR A 264 11.66 31.45 7.48
N LYS A 265 11.48 31.70 8.77
CA LYS A 265 10.23 31.36 9.46
C LYS A 265 9.19 32.45 9.29
N ASP A 266 7.97 32.07 8.93
CA ASP A 266 6.83 32.97 8.89
C ASP A 266 6.27 33.25 10.30
N LYS A 267 5.12 33.93 10.36
CA LYS A 267 4.46 34.33 11.62
C LYS A 267 3.95 33.15 12.44
N ASP A 268 3.69 32.03 11.79
CA ASP A 268 3.18 30.80 12.39
C ASP A 268 4.33 29.78 12.65
N GLY A 269 5.58 30.17 12.36
CA GLY A 269 6.79 29.38 12.57
C GLY A 269 7.13 28.41 11.43
N VAL A 270 6.38 28.48 10.32
CA VAL A 270 6.54 27.61 9.15
C VAL A 270 7.76 28.06 8.34
N ASP A 271 8.59 27.11 7.93
CA ASP A 271 9.75 27.38 7.09
C ASP A 271 9.31 27.72 5.65
N THR A 272 9.73 28.89 5.19
CA THR A 272 9.50 29.41 3.83
C THR A 272 10.84 29.50 3.11
N TYR A 273 10.95 28.83 1.96
CA TYR A 273 12.13 28.84 1.10
C TYR A 273 11.95 29.85 -0.04
N ASP A 274 12.94 30.74 -0.22
CA ASP A 274 12.93 31.70 -1.34
C ASP A 274 13.51 31.07 -2.61
N ASN A 275 12.63 30.56 -3.46
CA ASN A 275 12.99 29.95 -4.73
C ASN A 275 13.10 30.97 -5.89
N ASN A 276 13.03 32.29 -5.65
CA ASN A 276 13.23 33.29 -6.71
C ASN A 276 14.68 33.31 -7.25
N ASN A 277 15.63 32.80 -6.47
CA ASN A 277 17.01 32.58 -6.87
C ASN A 277 17.41 31.17 -6.44
N TYR A 278 16.93 30.17 -7.19
CA TYR A 278 17.18 28.76 -6.93
C TYR A 278 18.68 28.44 -6.94
N LYS A 279 19.16 27.77 -5.89
CA LYS A 279 20.58 27.43 -5.71
C LYS A 279 20.86 25.94 -5.48
N ALA A 280 19.88 25.22 -4.94
CA ALA A 280 19.97 23.83 -4.55
C ALA A 280 18.55 23.32 -4.21
N PRO A 281 18.29 22.02 -4.35
CA PRO A 281 17.01 21.42 -3.95
C PRO A 281 16.84 21.40 -2.42
N VAL A 282 15.59 21.43 -1.97
CA VAL A 282 15.24 20.98 -0.62
C VAL A 282 14.98 19.48 -0.67
N HIS A 283 15.42 18.74 0.33
CA HIS A 283 15.16 17.30 0.47
C HIS A 283 14.22 17.09 1.67
N ALA A 284 13.25 16.18 1.52
CA ALA A 284 12.40 15.76 2.62
C ALA A 284 12.18 14.23 2.65
N ILE A 285 12.47 13.62 3.80
CA ILE A 285 12.10 12.25 4.12
C ILE A 285 10.64 12.26 4.63
N ILE A 286 9.80 11.41 4.04
CA ILE A 286 8.36 11.32 4.30
C ILE A 286 7.88 9.87 4.51
N GLY A 287 8.72 8.99 5.05
CA GLY A 287 8.42 7.56 5.23
C GLY A 287 7.59 7.20 6.47
N MET A 288 7.15 8.17 7.27
CA MET A 288 6.49 7.98 8.58
C MET A 288 5.01 7.55 8.53
N ALA A 289 4.53 6.98 7.41
CA ALA A 289 3.10 6.81 7.14
C ALA A 289 2.39 5.69 7.95
N GLY A 290 3.12 4.74 8.55
CA GLY A 290 2.49 3.63 9.28
C GLY A 290 3.38 2.46 9.72
N PHE A 291 4.64 2.38 9.30
CA PHE A 291 5.56 1.32 9.77
C PHE A 291 6.28 1.70 11.07
N THR A 292 7.06 0.78 11.67
CA THR A 292 7.84 1.07 12.89
C THR A 292 8.74 2.29 12.66
N LEU A 293 8.59 3.30 13.51
CA LEU A 293 9.28 4.58 13.38
C LEU A 293 10.78 4.45 13.64
N ASP A 294 11.59 5.12 12.81
CA ASP A 294 13.04 5.12 12.93
C ASP A 294 13.54 6.24 13.85
N ASN A 295 14.57 5.93 14.64
CA ASN A 295 15.27 6.89 15.49
C ASN A 295 16.31 7.67 14.67
N PHE A 296 16.56 8.92 15.05
CA PHE A 296 17.61 9.74 14.44
C PHE A 296 19.01 9.44 15.02
N PRO A 297 20.08 9.66 14.24
CA PRO A 297 21.44 9.66 14.77
C PRO A 297 21.66 10.80 15.79
N ASN A 298 22.57 10.54 16.74
CA ASN A 298 22.95 11.49 17.79
C ASN A 298 23.74 12.68 17.24
N GLU A 299 24.59 12.43 16.26
CA GLU A 299 25.30 13.46 15.49
C GLU A 299 24.39 13.93 14.35
N VAL A 300 24.47 15.22 14.05
CA VAL A 300 23.50 15.91 13.19
C VAL A 300 24.26 16.80 12.23
N GLU A 301 24.10 16.57 10.94
CA GLU A 301 24.68 17.45 9.94
C GLU A 301 23.95 18.80 9.89
N ASN A 302 24.70 19.86 9.60
CA ASN A 302 24.19 21.23 9.60
C ASN A 302 23.07 21.48 8.58
N TRP A 303 22.93 20.58 7.59
CA TRP A 303 21.85 20.64 6.61
C TRP A 303 20.51 20.07 7.12
N SER A 304 20.47 19.28 8.19
CA SER A 304 19.22 18.75 8.76
C SER A 304 18.55 19.82 9.63
N LEU A 305 17.39 20.34 9.21
CA LEU A 305 16.73 21.47 9.88
C LEU A 305 15.53 21.07 10.74
N THR A 306 14.77 20.06 10.31
CA THR A 306 13.58 19.58 11.04
C THR A 306 13.60 18.06 11.05
N ARG A 307 13.42 17.46 12.23
CA ARG A 307 13.44 16.01 12.45
C ARG A 307 12.30 15.63 13.40
N ILE A 308 11.39 14.76 12.97
CA ILE A 308 10.23 14.32 13.76
C ILE A 308 10.05 12.80 13.56
N SER A 309 10.07 12.03 14.66
CA SER A 309 9.80 10.60 14.64
C SER A 309 8.41 10.36 15.24
N GLU A 310 7.38 10.71 14.46
CA GLU A 310 5.96 10.51 14.77
C GLU A 310 5.21 10.11 13.49
N PHE A 311 4.15 9.32 13.66
CA PHE A 311 3.27 8.93 12.54
C PHE A 311 2.60 10.13 11.90
N GLY A 312 2.56 10.18 10.57
CA GLY A 312 2.04 11.33 9.86
C GLY A 312 2.10 11.23 8.35
N TYR A 313 1.78 12.34 7.69
CA TYR A 313 1.90 12.50 6.24
C TYR A 313 2.30 13.94 5.88
N ALA A 314 2.95 14.10 4.73
CA ALA A 314 3.21 15.40 4.14
C ALA A 314 2.03 15.82 3.24
N ARG A 315 1.69 17.11 3.27
CA ARG A 315 0.72 17.73 2.36
C ARG A 315 1.37 18.91 1.67
N PHE A 316 1.25 18.96 0.35
CA PHE A 316 1.75 20.06 -0.47
C PHE A 316 0.57 20.85 -1.05
N VAL A 317 0.65 22.18 -1.01
CA VAL A 317 -0.35 23.09 -1.56
C VAL A 317 0.37 24.12 -2.44
N ASN A 318 0.20 23.99 -3.77
CA ASN A 318 0.57 25.04 -4.71
C ASN A 318 -0.55 26.09 -4.72
N ALA A 319 -0.27 27.29 -4.19
CA ALA A 319 -1.22 28.39 -4.09
C ALA A 319 -1.15 29.36 -5.28
N SER A 320 0.02 29.45 -5.90
CA SER A 320 0.30 30.19 -7.13
C SER A 320 1.57 29.62 -7.78
N THR A 321 1.83 29.91 -9.05
CA THR A 321 2.98 29.36 -9.82
C THR A 321 4.39 29.69 -9.27
N LYS A 322 4.48 30.36 -8.11
CA LYS A 322 5.72 30.66 -7.39
C LYS A 322 5.70 30.29 -5.89
N GLU A 323 4.61 29.69 -5.41
CA GLU A 323 4.42 29.41 -3.98
C GLU A 323 3.89 27.98 -3.77
N ILE A 324 4.81 27.11 -3.34
CA ILE A 324 4.51 25.77 -2.84
C ILE A 324 4.63 25.83 -1.31
N ARG A 325 3.58 25.43 -0.59
CA ARG A 325 3.61 25.25 0.86
C ARG A 325 3.63 23.76 1.18
N ASP A 326 4.56 23.34 2.03
CA ASP A 326 4.59 22.00 2.61
C ASP A 326 4.13 22.03 4.08
N SER A 327 3.34 21.04 4.48
CA SER A 327 2.92 20.88 5.87
C SER A 327 2.94 19.41 6.29
N PHE A 328 3.63 19.13 7.39
CA PHE A 328 3.60 17.84 8.06
C PHE A 328 2.38 17.74 8.99
N HIS A 329 1.66 16.62 8.93
CA HIS A 329 0.47 16.37 9.74
C HIS A 329 0.65 15.08 10.57
N ILE A 330 0.65 15.21 11.89
CA ILE A 330 0.72 14.09 12.84
C ILE A 330 -0.63 13.36 12.89
N ILE A 331 -0.60 12.03 12.79
CA ILE A 331 -1.74 11.16 13.04
C ILE A 331 -1.84 10.90 14.54
N LYS A 332 -2.64 11.71 15.25
CA LYS A 332 -2.94 11.47 16.66
C LYS A 332 -4.01 10.37 16.79
N GLY A 333 -3.56 9.14 17.02
CA GLY A 333 -4.42 8.05 17.47
C GLY A 333 -5.00 8.37 18.85
N GLY A 334 -6.33 8.43 18.96
CA GLY A 334 -6.99 8.34 20.26
C GLY A 334 -6.91 6.91 20.75
N ILE A 335 -6.46 6.73 22.00
CA ILE A 335 -6.42 5.44 22.71
C ILE A 335 -7.83 5.08 23.19
#